data_AF-A0A4Q4CL71-F1
#
_entry.id   AF-A0A4Q4CL71-F1
#
_cell.length_a   1.000
_cell.length_b   1.000
_cell.length_c   1.000
_cell.angle_alpha   90.00
_cell.angle_beta   90.00
_cell.angle_gamma   90.00
#
_symmetry.space_group_name_H-M   'P 1'
#
loop_
_entity.id
_entity.type
_entity.pdbx_description
1 polymer ?
#
loop_
_entity_poly.entity_id
_entity_poly.type
_entity_poly.pdbx_seq_one_letter_code
_entity_poly.pdbx_strand_id
1 'polypeptide(L)'
;MLQRAGVPLLAGFALAAVLMPLVFSGSSLFTWTTAAAWVLFATATSVLFGWTGLLSFGQAAFFGMGAYTMALLNQEMPDLPGVAMLVVAAVVAAVVAAL
;
A
#
# COMPACT_ATOMS: atom_id res chain seq x y z
N MET A 1 9.13 -25.93 0.71
CA MET A 1 8.03 -26.33 -0.22
C MET A 1 7.00 -25.21 -0.45
N LEU A 2 6.69 -24.34 0.52
CA LEU A 2 5.82 -23.15 0.34
C LEU A 2 6.34 -22.07 -0.63
N GLN A 3 7.65 -21.96 -0.87
CA GLN A 3 8.21 -20.88 -1.70
C GLN A 3 7.91 -20.99 -3.20
N ARG A 4 7.69 -22.20 -3.76
CA ARG A 4 7.38 -22.37 -5.19
C ARG A 4 5.91 -22.10 -5.54
N ALA A 5 5.00 -22.30 -4.59
CA ALA A 5 3.56 -22.02 -4.75
C ALA A 5 3.16 -20.61 -4.26
N GLY A 6 3.97 -19.99 -3.39
CA GLY A 6 3.70 -18.64 -2.89
C GLY A 6 3.86 -17.54 -3.93
N VAL A 7 4.87 -17.64 -4.80
CA VAL A 7 5.12 -16.65 -5.87
C VAL A 7 3.95 -16.52 -6.84
N PRO A 8 3.39 -17.60 -7.42
CA PRO A 8 2.23 -17.46 -8.31
C PRO A 8 0.98 -16.96 -7.58
N LEU A 9 0.82 -17.25 -6.28
CA LEU A 9 -0.30 -16.74 -5.48
C LEU A 9 -0.19 -15.22 -5.25
N LEU A 10 1.01 -14.75 -4.89
CA LEU A 10 1.30 -13.31 -4.72
C LEU A 10 1.17 -12.55 -6.04
N ALA A 11 1.67 -13.14 -7.13
CA ALA A 11 1.53 -12.56 -8.47
C ALA A 11 0.05 -12.50 -8.88
N GLY A 12 -0.73 -13.55 -8.59
CA GLY A 12 -2.17 -13.58 -8.83
C GLY A 12 -2.92 -12.52 -8.03
N PHE A 13 -2.57 -12.32 -6.75
CA PHE A 13 -3.14 -11.27 -5.91
C PHE A 13 -2.77 -9.87 -6.43
N ALA A 14 -1.51 -9.64 -6.79
CA ALA A 14 -1.07 -8.36 -7.35
C ALA A 14 -1.78 -8.05 -8.67
N LEU A 15 -1.95 -9.06 -9.54
CA LEU A 15 -2.69 -8.92 -10.80
C LEU A 15 -4.16 -8.60 -10.53
N ALA A 16 -4.81 -9.29 -9.58
CA ALA A 16 -6.19 -9.01 -9.19
C ALA A 16 -6.35 -7.57 -8.66
N ALA A 17 -5.39 -7.07 -7.88
CA ALA A 17 -5.39 -5.70 -7.37
C ALA A 17 -5.21 -4.65 -8.49
N VAL A 18 -4.47 -4.97 -9.55
CA VAL A 18 -4.30 -4.08 -10.72
C VAL A 18 -5.53 -4.10 -11.64
N LEU A 19 -6.22 -5.24 -11.74
CA LEU A 19 -7.42 -5.39 -12.58
C LEU A 19 -8.71 -4.96 -11.89
N MET A 20 -8.71 -4.92 -10.55
CA MET A 20 -9.81 -4.46 -9.70
C MET A 20 -10.48 -3.15 -10.17
N PRO A 21 -9.75 -2.09 -10.57
CA PRO A 21 -10.33 -0.84 -11.02
C PRO A 21 -11.16 -0.94 -12.31
N LEU A 22 -11.00 -2.03 -13.07
CA LEU A 22 -11.74 -2.26 -14.31
C LEU A 22 -13.14 -2.84 -14.04
N VAL A 23 -13.35 -3.42 -12.86
CA VAL A 23 -14.59 -4.12 -12.48
C VAL A 23 -15.41 -3.30 -11.48
N PHE A 24 -14.75 -2.58 -10.58
CA PHE A 24 -15.39 -1.76 -9.55
C PHE A 24 -15.20 -0.27 -9.84
N SER A 25 -16.22 0.55 -9.60
CA SER A 25 -16.16 2.00 -9.81
C SER A 25 -16.68 2.79 -8.61
N GLY A 26 -16.18 4.01 -8.43
CA GLY A 26 -16.67 4.95 -7.43
C GLY A 26 -16.38 4.54 -5.98
N SER A 27 -17.40 4.63 -5.11
CA SER A 27 -17.26 4.39 -3.67
C SER A 27 -16.84 2.97 -3.31
N SER A 28 -17.31 1.96 -4.07
CA SER A 28 -16.94 0.56 -3.82
C SER A 28 -15.45 0.33 -4.03
N LEU A 29 -14.86 0.93 -5.07
CA LEU A 29 -13.42 0.86 -5.32
C LEU A 29 -12.65 1.48 -4.17
N PHE A 30 -13.05 2.67 -3.70
CA PHE A 30 -12.41 3.34 -2.57
C PHE A 30 -12.47 2.50 -1.27
N THR A 31 -13.60 1.86 -0.99
CA THR A 31 -13.73 0.98 0.18
C THR A 31 -12.81 -0.23 0.08
N TRP A 32 -12.77 -0.89 -1.08
CA TRP A 32 -11.92 -2.06 -1.29
C TRP A 32 -10.42 -1.72 -1.27
N THR A 33 -10.00 -0.59 -1.85
CA THR A 33 -8.58 -0.18 -1.82
C THR A 33 -8.16 0.19 -0.39
N THR A 34 -9.02 0.88 0.35
CA THR A 34 -8.77 1.23 1.75
C THR A 34 -8.70 -0.03 2.61
N ALA A 35 -9.62 -0.98 2.43
CA ALA A 35 -9.59 -2.27 3.13
C ALA A 35 -8.30 -3.05 2.81
N ALA A 36 -7.89 -3.11 1.54
CA ALA A 36 -6.65 -3.77 1.14
C ALA A 36 -5.41 -3.12 1.79
N ALA A 37 -5.36 -1.78 1.87
CA ALA A 37 -4.29 -1.06 2.54
C ALA A 37 -4.21 -1.39 4.04
N TRP A 38 -5.35 -1.47 4.72
CA TRP A 38 -5.42 -1.90 6.13
C TRP A 38 -5.03 -3.36 6.34
N VAL A 39 -5.42 -4.27 5.44
CA VAL A 39 -5.00 -5.68 5.50
C VAL A 39 -3.49 -5.79 5.32
N LEU A 40 -2.91 -5.03 4.38
CA LEU A 40 -1.45 -5.00 4.18
C LEU A 40 -0.72 -4.45 5.41
N PHE A 41 -1.26 -3.39 6.02
CA PHE A 41 -0.72 -2.83 7.26
C PHE A 41 -0.81 -3.81 8.45
N ALA A 42 -1.95 -4.45 8.62
CA ALA A 42 -2.20 -5.44 9.68
C ALA A 42 -1.29 -6.66 9.53
N THR A 43 -1.14 -7.19 8.31
CA THR A 43 -0.26 -8.34 8.03
C THR A 43 1.21 -7.99 8.26
N ALA A 44 1.68 -6.82 7.82
CA ALA A 44 3.03 -6.35 8.13
C ALA A 44 3.27 -6.27 9.64
N THR A 45 2.29 -5.73 10.39
CA THR A 45 2.35 -5.65 11.85
C THR A 45 2.32 -7.04 12.49
N SER A 46 1.49 -7.97 12.01
CA SER A 46 1.44 -9.36 12.51
C SER A 46 2.74 -10.12 12.27
N VAL A 47 3.45 -9.86 11.17
CA VAL A 47 4.76 -10.47 10.92
C VAL A 47 5.82 -9.86 11.83
N LEU A 48 5.91 -8.52 11.89
CA LEU A 48 6.89 -7.85 12.73
C LEU A 48 6.66 -8.19 14.21
N PHE A 49 5.48 -7.89 14.72
CA PHE A 49 5.17 -8.11 16.13
C PHE A 49 5.00 -9.59 16.46
N GLY A 50 4.30 -10.34 15.62
CA GLY A 50 3.97 -11.74 15.90
C GLY A 50 5.14 -12.71 15.71
N TRP A 51 6.08 -12.45 14.79
CA TRP A 51 7.21 -13.36 14.59
C TRP A 51 8.50 -12.87 15.25
N THR A 52 8.74 -11.55 15.27
CA THR A 52 9.98 -11.00 15.83
C THR A 52 9.81 -10.45 17.24
N GLY A 53 8.57 -10.24 17.70
CA GLY A 53 8.29 -9.59 18.99
C GLY A 53 8.58 -8.08 19.03
N LEU A 54 9.01 -7.50 17.90
CA LEU A 54 9.37 -6.09 17.82
C LEU A 54 8.16 -5.24 17.43
N LEU A 55 7.83 -4.26 18.26
CA LEU A 55 6.84 -3.24 17.95
C LEU A 55 7.51 -2.14 17.10
N SER A 56 7.22 -2.11 15.80
CA SER A 56 7.77 -1.11 14.88
C SER A 56 6.81 0.05 14.67
N PHE A 57 7.04 1.17 15.34
CA PHE A 57 6.31 2.42 15.09
C PHE A 57 6.74 3.12 13.80
N GLY A 58 7.98 2.89 13.35
CA GLY A 58 8.50 3.50 12.12
C GLY A 58 7.71 3.08 10.88
N GLN A 59 7.34 1.80 10.77
CA GLN A 59 6.55 1.31 9.64
C GLN A 59 5.17 1.98 9.56
N ALA A 60 4.54 2.27 10.71
CA ALA A 60 3.30 3.04 10.78
C ALA A 60 3.49 4.49 10.31
N ALA A 61 4.58 5.13 10.73
CA ALA A 61 4.90 6.49 10.31
C ALA A 61 5.12 6.57 8.78
N PHE A 62 5.88 5.64 8.19
CA PHE A 62 6.11 5.62 6.74
C PHE A 62 4.85 5.29 5.93
N PHE A 63 4.03 4.36 6.42
CA PHE A 63 2.73 4.06 5.81
C PHE A 63 1.81 5.28 5.80
N GLY A 64 1.70 5.97 6.95
CA GLY A 64 0.91 7.19 7.08
C GLY A 64 1.42 8.32 6.19
N MET A 65 2.74 8.51 6.11
CA MET A 65 3.36 9.54 5.28
C MET A 65 3.05 9.33 3.79
N GLY A 66 3.25 8.12 3.26
CA GLY A 66 2.92 7.83 1.86
C GLY A 66 1.43 8.04 1.55
N ALA A 67 0.54 7.62 2.45
CA ALA A 67 -0.90 7.82 2.32
C ALA A 67 -1.28 9.31 2.33
N TYR A 68 -0.66 10.11 3.21
CA TYR A 68 -0.87 11.55 3.26
C TYR A 68 -0.38 12.24 1.99
N THR A 69 0.80 11.88 1.48
CA THR A 69 1.31 12.41 0.21
C THR A 69 0.36 12.09 -0.95
N MET A 70 -0.15 10.86 -1.04
CA MET A 70 -1.17 10.50 -2.04
C MET A 70 -2.43 11.37 -1.92
N ALA A 71 -2.96 11.54 -0.71
CA ALA A 71 -4.16 12.33 -0.46
C ALA A 71 -3.95 13.82 -0.81
N LEU A 72 -2.77 14.35 -0.53
CA LEU A 72 -2.41 15.74 -0.86
C LEU A 72 -2.27 15.95 -2.37
N LEU A 73 -1.55 15.06 -3.07
CA LEU A 73 -1.44 15.15 -4.54
C LEU A 73 -2.79 15.00 -5.22
N ASN A 74 -3.67 14.12 -4.72
CA ASN A 74 -5.01 13.97 -5.28
C ASN A 74 -5.89 15.21 -5.06
N GLN A 75 -5.63 16.00 -4.01
CA GLN A 75 -6.34 17.26 -3.76
C GLN A 75 -5.80 18.42 -4.58
N GLU A 76 -4.48 18.58 -4.66
CA GLU A 76 -3.86 19.71 -5.35
C GLU A 76 -3.70 19.50 -6.86
N MET A 77 -3.53 18.25 -7.29
CA MET A 77 -3.26 17.89 -8.68
C MET A 77 -4.11 16.67 -9.11
N PRO A 78 -5.44 16.80 -9.20
CA PRO A 78 -6.32 15.67 -9.51
C PRO A 78 -6.09 15.04 -10.89
N ASP A 79 -5.50 15.79 -11.83
CA ASP A 79 -5.24 15.32 -13.20
C ASP A 79 -4.01 14.40 -13.30
N LEU A 80 -3.21 14.29 -12.23
CA LEU A 80 -2.01 13.45 -12.23
C LEU A 80 -2.40 11.96 -12.24
N PRO A 81 -1.75 11.12 -13.07
CA PRO A 81 -2.01 9.69 -13.05
C PRO A 81 -1.70 9.10 -11.66
N GLY A 82 -2.59 8.26 -11.13
CA GLY A 82 -2.41 7.67 -9.79
C GLY A 82 -1.09 6.91 -9.60
N VAL A 83 -0.55 6.33 -10.68
CA VAL A 83 0.79 5.69 -10.65
C VAL A 83 1.91 6.71 -10.43
N ALA A 84 1.82 7.89 -11.04
CA ALA A 84 2.79 8.95 -10.81
C ALA A 84 2.70 9.48 -9.37
N MET A 85 1.48 9.65 -8.85
CA MET A 85 1.30 10.00 -7.43
C MET A 85 1.89 8.94 -6.50
N LEU A 86 1.73 7.65 -6.81
CA LEU A 86 2.31 6.55 -6.05
C LEU A 86 3.84 6.61 -6.02
N VAL A 87 4.47 6.89 -7.17
CA VAL A 87 5.93 7.04 -7.25
C VAL A 87 6.39 8.23 -6.39
N VAL A 88 5.71 9.36 -6.46
CA VAL A 88 6.02 10.53 -5.62
C VAL A 88 5.88 10.20 -4.13
N ALA A 89 4.78 9.56 -3.73
CA ALA A 89 4.56 9.14 -2.35
C ALA A 89 5.64 8.15 -1.85
N ALA A 90 6.06 7.20 -2.69
CA ALA A 90 7.14 6.27 -2.37
C ALA A 90 8.49 6.99 -2.19
N VAL A 91 8.81 7.95 -3.07
CA VAL A 91 10.02 8.76 -2.97
C VAL A 91 10.01 9.61 -1.70
N VAL A 92 8.90 10.27 -1.38
CA VAL A 92 8.77 11.08 -0.15
C VAL A 92 8.98 10.21 1.10
N ALA A 93 8.32 9.05 1.17
CA ALA A 93 8.49 8.13 2.29
C ALA A 93 9.94 7.63 2.41
N ALA A 94 10.60 7.32 1.29
CA ALA A 94 12.00 6.88 1.27
C ALA A 94 12.98 7.98 1.70
N VAL A 95 12.76 9.22 1.26
CA VAL A 95 13.57 10.37 1.68
C VAL A 95 13.44 10.58 3.19
N VAL A 96 12.23 10.55 3.73
CA VAL A 96 12.04 10.70 5.18
C VAL A 96 12.62 9.53 5.96
N ALA A 97 12.58 8.30 5.41
CA ALA A 97 13.23 7.16 6.04
C ALA A 97 14.76 7.27 6.07
N ALA A 98 15.36 8.06 5.18
CA ALA A 98 16.80 8.26 5.09
C ALA A 98 17.33 9.40 5.97
N LEU A 99 16.45 10.24 6.53
CA LEU A 99 16.77 11.35 7.43
C LEU A 99 16.76 10.88 8.89
#